data_AF-A0AAD2JNU3-F1
#
_entry.id   AF-A0AAD2JNU3-F1
#
_cell.length_a   1.000
_cell.length_b   1.000
_cell.length_c   1.000
_cell.angle_alpha   90.00
_cell.angle_beta   90.00
_cell.angle_gamma   90.00
#
_symmetry.space_group_name_H-M   'P 1'
#
loop_
_entity.id
_entity.type
_entity.pdbx_description
1 polymer ?
#
loop_
_entity_poly.entity_id
_entity_poly.type
_entity_poly.pdbx_seq_one_letter_code
_entity_poly.pdbx_strand_id
1 'polypeptide(L)'
;MMPEGLKNAEIKGLWDRASDMAALPGKCSPGGGDSESGGAGEEVMNQLLETFGSDSTKIALLDTGYCRKGRHGLGLITSSNKLHEACQKILKKEEDTFKNQRFQFLHYLVRLGYSTEFVEDYVERGLMPRIIKETYVNFLALLNKIRHKDMGSDEAWEDSEAYVILQVHSENLLDIRTNSNSKKMLLLQNYIYLRDARKKDFGSNTITEKNIGRVDKMNQKLQRELESLRAAKGRGGREPTKDKDKEGDSTLKKCSQCKSRTLHTALKLEHNKTVCPLAGHAGSWAKVAAEQVATAVLANKERPVGDIIKEVSDNWPKKS
;
A
#
# COMPACT_ATOMS: atom_id res chain seq x y z
N MET A 1 -40.65 12.11 1.70
CA MET A 1 -41.51 13.33 1.78
C MET A 1 -40.63 14.56 1.97
N MET A 2 -41.01 15.72 1.43
CA MET A 2 -40.43 17.04 1.78
C MET A 2 -41.53 17.84 2.49
N PRO A 3 -41.23 18.72 3.46
CA PRO A 3 -42.25 19.53 4.09
C PRO A 3 -42.92 20.45 3.07
N GLU A 4 -44.26 20.38 3.00
CA GLU A 4 -45.05 21.14 2.04
C GLU A 4 -45.15 22.61 2.46
N GLY A 5 -45.20 23.52 1.49
CA GLY A 5 -45.38 24.96 1.75
C GLY A 5 -44.11 25.72 2.14
N LEU A 6 -42.93 25.06 2.21
CA LEU A 6 -41.67 25.75 2.48
C LEU A 6 -41.30 26.70 1.33
N LYS A 7 -40.97 27.95 1.68
CA LYS A 7 -40.35 28.93 0.79
C LYS A 7 -38.90 28.55 0.50
N ASN A 8 -38.34 29.06 -0.61
CA ASN A 8 -36.96 28.77 -1.01
C ASN A 8 -35.92 29.07 0.10
N ALA A 9 -36.10 30.15 0.85
CA ALA A 9 -35.23 30.49 1.97
C ALA A 9 -35.30 29.47 3.12
N GLU A 10 -36.48 28.90 3.36
CA GLU A 10 -36.70 27.91 4.41
C GLU A 10 -36.15 26.54 4.00
N ILE A 11 -36.32 26.17 2.73
CA ILE A 11 -35.67 24.99 2.14
C ILE A 11 -34.15 25.10 2.29
N LYS A 12 -33.58 26.27 1.96
CA LYS A 12 -32.14 26.51 2.15
C LYS A 12 -31.74 26.34 3.62
N GLY A 13 -32.48 26.95 4.55
CA GLY A 13 -32.23 26.84 5.99
C GLY A 13 -32.29 25.41 6.52
N LEU A 14 -33.14 24.56 5.92
CA LEU A 14 -33.20 23.13 6.24
C LEU A 14 -31.95 22.38 5.75
N TRP A 15 -31.50 22.63 4.52
CA TRP A 15 -30.25 22.06 4.00
C TRP A 15 -29.01 22.52 4.78
N ASP A 16 -28.99 23.78 5.23
CA ASP A 16 -27.89 24.34 6.02
C ASP A 16 -27.69 23.60 7.36
N ARG A 17 -28.76 22.96 7.87
CA ARG A 17 -28.77 22.15 9.10
C ARG A 17 -28.46 20.66 8.90
N ALA A 18 -28.47 20.17 7.67
CA ALA A 18 -28.11 18.79 7.39
C ALA A 18 -26.61 18.56 7.64
N SER A 19 -26.28 17.37 8.13
CA SER A 19 -24.91 17.00 8.47
C SER A 19 -24.15 16.53 7.22
N ASP A 20 -22.87 16.94 7.11
CA ASP A 20 -21.99 16.55 6.01
C ASP A 20 -21.20 15.29 6.36
N MET A 21 -21.71 14.12 5.95
CA MET A 21 -21.11 12.83 6.28
C MET A 21 -19.69 12.64 5.74
N ALA A 22 -19.38 13.26 4.59
CA ALA A 22 -18.05 13.16 3.97
C ALA A 22 -17.01 14.06 4.66
N ALA A 23 -17.42 14.89 5.62
CA ALA A 23 -16.49 15.62 6.47
C ALA A 23 -15.93 14.76 7.61
N LEU A 24 -16.54 13.62 7.93
CA LEU A 24 -16.07 12.73 8.98
C LEU A 24 -14.73 12.06 8.58
N PRO A 25 -13.80 11.82 9.52
CA PRO A 25 -13.87 12.05 10.97
C PRO A 25 -13.62 13.53 11.39
N GLY A 26 -13.47 14.45 10.44
CA GLY A 26 -13.30 15.88 10.67
C GLY A 26 -14.57 16.57 11.23
N LYS A 27 -14.51 17.92 11.31
CA LYS A 27 -15.54 18.73 11.97
C LYS A 27 -16.83 18.80 11.15
N CYS A 28 -17.91 18.19 11.66
CA CYS A 28 -19.25 18.25 11.07
C CYS A 28 -20.14 19.37 11.61
N SER A 29 -19.72 20.10 12.66
CA SER A 29 -20.62 20.99 13.40
C SER A 29 -20.52 22.46 12.96
N PRO A 30 -21.66 23.17 12.81
CA PRO A 30 -21.71 24.62 12.59
C PRO A 30 -21.28 25.46 13.80
N GLY A 31 -21.25 24.86 15.00
CA GLY A 31 -20.78 25.47 16.24
C GLY A 31 -20.49 24.39 17.29
N GLY A 32 -19.37 24.51 18.00
CA GLY A 32 -19.01 23.65 19.13
C GLY A 32 -17.85 22.70 18.86
N GLY A 33 -16.87 22.74 19.76
CA GLY A 33 -15.55 22.14 19.64
C GLY A 33 -15.51 20.62 19.75
N ASP A 34 -14.47 20.05 19.13
CA ASP A 34 -13.62 19.10 19.82
C ASP A 34 -12.29 19.85 20.02
N SER A 35 -11.92 20.08 21.28
CA SER A 35 -10.69 20.74 21.70
C SER A 35 -9.48 19.93 21.26
N GLU A 36 -8.62 20.57 20.47
CA GLU A 36 -7.15 20.39 20.47
C GLU A 36 -6.57 21.37 19.41
N SER A 37 -6.53 22.65 19.74
CA SER A 37 -5.53 23.67 19.33
C SER A 37 -6.08 25.11 19.41
N GLY A 38 -5.59 25.85 20.41
CA GLY A 38 -5.30 27.29 20.44
C GLY A 38 -6.29 28.31 19.85
N GLY A 39 -7.10 28.94 20.71
CA GLY A 39 -6.65 30.20 21.32
C GLY A 39 -7.07 31.56 20.72
N ALA A 40 -7.83 31.65 19.63
CA ALA A 40 -8.23 32.97 19.09
C ALA A 40 -9.71 33.10 18.70
N GLY A 41 -10.46 31.99 18.63
CA GLY A 41 -11.86 31.99 18.23
C GLY A 41 -12.85 32.23 19.36
N GLU A 42 -12.49 31.87 20.60
CA GLU A 42 -13.39 31.95 21.76
C GLU A 42 -13.58 33.40 22.26
N GLU A 43 -12.54 34.22 22.28
CA GLU A 43 -12.66 35.64 22.68
C GLU A 43 -13.50 36.45 21.69
N VAL A 44 -13.34 36.21 20.38
CA VAL A 44 -14.15 36.86 19.35
C VAL A 44 -15.62 36.38 19.41
N MET A 45 -15.85 35.12 19.76
CA MET A 45 -17.20 34.56 19.88
C MET A 45 -17.92 35.10 21.13
N ASN A 46 -17.21 35.25 22.25
CA ASN A 46 -17.76 35.83 23.48
C ASN A 46 -18.03 37.34 23.30
N GLN A 47 -17.16 38.08 22.62
CA GLN A 47 -17.43 39.49 22.27
C GLN A 47 -18.62 39.66 21.32
N LEU A 48 -18.82 38.75 20.36
CA LEU A 48 -20.00 38.79 19.50
C LEU A 48 -21.28 38.43 20.28
N LEU A 49 -21.23 37.49 21.22
CA LEU A 49 -22.38 37.16 22.08
C LEU A 49 -22.77 38.32 23.00
N GLU A 50 -21.80 39.09 23.50
CA GLU A 50 -22.06 40.26 24.35
C GLU A 50 -22.59 41.46 23.55
N THR A 51 -22.19 41.62 22.28
CA THR A 51 -22.60 42.75 21.44
C THR A 51 -24.05 42.62 20.90
N PHE A 52 -24.63 41.41 20.87
CA PHE A 52 -25.94 41.15 20.25
C PHE A 52 -27.12 40.94 21.22
N GLY A 53 -26.95 41.18 22.52
CA GLY A 53 -28.06 41.50 23.44
C GLY A 53 -29.11 40.42 23.68
N SER A 54 -29.15 39.90 24.92
CA SER A 54 -30.35 39.67 25.77
C SER A 54 -31.71 39.26 25.16
N ASP A 55 -31.78 38.52 24.06
CA ASP A 55 -32.96 37.75 23.65
C ASP A 55 -32.54 36.29 23.41
N SER A 56 -32.98 35.43 24.31
CA SER A 56 -32.55 34.05 24.52
C SER A 56 -33.03 33.08 23.42
N THR A 57 -32.62 33.31 22.18
CA THR A 57 -32.74 32.30 21.12
C THR A 57 -31.34 31.90 20.70
N LYS A 58 -30.89 30.70 21.09
CA LYS A 58 -29.67 30.09 20.55
C LYS A 58 -29.77 30.11 19.03
N ILE A 59 -29.11 31.09 18.40
CA ILE A 59 -28.98 31.20 16.96
C ILE A 59 -28.29 29.90 16.55
N ALA A 60 -29.03 28.98 15.95
CA ALA A 60 -28.45 27.82 15.31
C ALA A 60 -27.45 28.35 14.29
N LEU A 61 -26.15 28.28 14.63
CA LEU A 61 -25.08 28.81 13.82
C LEU A 61 -25.23 28.21 12.41
N LEU A 62 -25.39 29.08 11.42
CA LEU A 62 -25.41 28.68 10.02
C LEU A 62 -24.02 28.17 9.67
N ASP A 63 -23.95 26.98 9.06
CA ASP A 63 -22.68 26.40 8.66
C ASP A 63 -22.11 27.12 7.44
N THR A 64 -21.34 28.17 7.64
CA THR A 64 -20.69 28.94 6.56
C THR A 64 -19.35 28.34 6.14
N GLY A 65 -18.84 27.34 6.88
CA GLY A 65 -17.52 26.74 6.68
C GLY A 65 -17.52 25.45 5.85
N TYR A 66 -18.65 25.03 5.29
CA TYR A 66 -18.79 23.73 4.64
C TYR A 66 -17.85 23.52 3.45
N CYS A 67 -17.48 24.56 2.71
CA CYS A 67 -16.58 24.46 1.55
C CYS A 67 -15.09 24.48 1.90
N ARG A 68 -14.72 24.59 3.18
CA ARG A 68 -13.31 24.71 3.59
C ARG A 68 -12.56 23.39 3.41
N LYS A 69 -11.35 23.46 2.83
CA LYS A 69 -10.43 22.31 2.68
C LYS A 69 -10.14 21.59 4.00
N GLY A 70 -10.06 22.34 5.11
CA GLY A 70 -9.82 21.79 6.45
C GLY A 70 -10.93 20.89 7.01
N ARG A 71 -12.08 20.78 6.32
CA ARG A 71 -13.15 19.84 6.65
C ARG A 71 -13.14 18.57 5.78
N HIS A 72 -12.09 18.39 4.99
CA HIS A 72 -11.89 17.19 4.18
C HIS A 72 -11.32 16.04 5.02
N GLY A 73 -12.20 15.21 5.57
CA GLY A 73 -11.82 14.16 6.54
C GLY A 73 -10.85 13.12 5.98
N LEU A 74 -11.03 12.69 4.71
CA LEU A 74 -10.16 11.68 4.11
C LEU A 74 -8.73 12.17 3.87
N GLY A 75 -8.54 13.48 3.63
CA GLY A 75 -7.21 14.06 3.44
C GLY A 75 -6.32 14.01 4.69
N LEU A 76 -6.90 13.74 5.86
CA LEU A 76 -6.16 13.61 7.12
C LEU A 76 -5.56 12.21 7.33
N ILE A 77 -5.97 11.23 6.52
CA ILE A 77 -5.54 9.84 6.63
C ILE A 77 -4.21 9.69 5.89
N THR A 78 -3.11 9.81 6.63
CA THR A 78 -1.74 9.71 6.08
C THR A 78 -1.04 8.39 6.39
N SER A 79 -1.68 7.48 7.12
CA SER A 79 -1.12 6.18 7.50
C SER A 79 -2.22 5.14 7.74
N SER A 80 -1.84 3.86 7.68
CA SER A 80 -2.72 2.73 8.03
C SER A 80 -3.32 2.85 9.45
N ASN A 81 -2.50 3.23 10.44
CA ASN A 81 -3.00 3.45 11.80
C ASN A 81 -4.07 4.56 11.85
N LYS A 82 -3.85 5.67 11.13
CA LYS A 82 -4.85 6.76 11.04
C LYS A 82 -6.12 6.33 10.32
N LEU A 83 -6.03 5.42 9.34
CA LEU A 83 -7.21 4.84 8.69
C LEU A 83 -8.04 4.04 9.71
N HIS A 84 -7.38 3.20 10.51
CA HIS A 84 -8.04 2.41 11.54
C HIS A 84 -8.72 3.32 12.58
N GLU A 85 -8.00 4.32 13.08
CA GLU A 85 -8.55 5.32 14.00
C GLU A 85 -9.75 6.07 13.39
N ALA A 86 -9.65 6.47 12.11
CA ALA A 86 -10.73 7.15 11.42
C ALA A 86 -11.99 6.28 11.36
N CYS A 87 -11.84 4.99 11.04
CA CYS A 87 -12.96 4.05 11.00
C CYS A 87 -13.62 3.92 12.39
N GLN A 88 -12.85 3.79 13.46
CA GLN A 88 -13.38 3.73 14.83
C GLN A 88 -14.08 5.04 15.23
N LYS A 89 -13.46 6.19 14.95
CA LYS A 89 -14.02 7.52 15.26
C LYS A 89 -15.36 7.74 14.56
N ILE A 90 -15.49 7.29 13.31
CA ILE A 90 -16.73 7.43 12.52
C ILE A 90 -17.86 6.58 13.08
N LEU A 91 -17.58 5.35 13.49
CA LEU A 91 -18.57 4.48 14.13
C LEU A 91 -19.03 5.07 15.46
N LYS A 92 -18.10 5.58 16.28
CA LYS A 92 -18.45 6.22 17.56
C LYS A 92 -19.28 7.49 17.39
N LYS A 93 -19.00 8.30 16.36
CA LYS A 93 -19.69 9.57 16.10
C LYS A 93 -21.02 9.41 15.36
N GLU A 94 -21.39 8.21 14.91
CA GLU A 94 -22.60 7.99 14.12
C GLU A 94 -23.86 8.44 14.86
N GLU A 95 -24.08 7.88 16.04
CA GLU A 95 -25.29 8.12 16.83
C GLU A 95 -25.41 9.60 17.20
N ASP A 96 -24.35 10.20 17.72
CA ASP A 96 -24.32 11.62 18.08
C ASP A 96 -24.57 12.52 16.87
N THR A 97 -24.04 12.19 15.70
CA THR A 97 -24.22 13.00 14.49
C THR A 97 -25.68 12.96 14.02
N PHE A 98 -26.32 11.80 14.00
CA PHE A 98 -27.72 11.68 13.61
C PHE A 98 -28.67 12.25 14.65
N LYS A 99 -28.37 12.07 15.94
CA LYS A 99 -29.12 12.67 17.05
C LYS A 99 -29.08 14.20 16.98
N ASN A 100 -27.89 14.78 16.77
CA ASN A 100 -27.74 16.22 16.58
C ASN A 100 -28.51 16.71 15.34
N GLN A 101 -28.43 16.01 14.21
CA GLN A 101 -29.21 16.36 13.02
C GLN A 101 -30.72 16.33 13.28
N ARG A 102 -31.22 15.29 13.98
CA ARG A 102 -32.64 15.18 14.36
C ARG A 102 -33.08 16.38 15.18
N PHE A 103 -32.31 16.78 16.20
CA PHE A 103 -32.62 17.96 17.01
C PHE A 103 -32.64 19.25 16.19
N GLN A 104 -31.70 19.40 15.24
CA GLN A 104 -31.67 20.58 14.36
C GLN A 104 -32.90 20.66 13.45
N PHE A 105 -33.35 19.53 12.89
CA PHE A 105 -34.57 19.48 12.08
C PHE A 105 -35.82 19.73 12.92
N LEU A 106 -35.90 19.11 14.11
CA LEU A 106 -37.00 19.30 15.06
C LEU A 106 -37.17 20.77 15.41
N HIS A 107 -36.12 21.40 15.93
CA HIS A 107 -36.15 22.80 16.34
C HIS A 107 -36.48 23.74 15.17
N TYR A 108 -35.97 23.45 13.97
CA TYR A 108 -36.18 24.31 12.82
C TYR A 108 -37.61 24.25 12.28
N LEU A 109 -38.15 23.05 12.08
CA LEU A 109 -39.47 22.87 11.48
C LEU A 109 -40.60 23.20 12.46
N VAL A 110 -40.45 22.88 13.76
CA VAL A 110 -41.43 23.32 14.77
C VAL A 110 -41.55 24.84 14.82
N ARG A 111 -40.43 25.57 14.70
CA ARG A 111 -40.43 27.03 14.62
C ARG A 111 -41.13 27.57 13.36
N LEU A 112 -41.18 26.79 12.28
CA LEU A 112 -41.92 27.12 11.07
C LEU A 112 -43.41 26.74 11.15
N GLY A 113 -43.87 26.23 12.30
CA GLY A 113 -45.28 25.90 12.55
C GLY A 113 -45.68 24.47 12.20
N TYR A 114 -44.72 23.59 11.87
CA TYR A 114 -45.02 22.17 11.67
C TYR A 114 -45.26 21.47 13.02
N SER A 115 -46.21 20.53 13.07
CA SER A 115 -46.45 19.74 14.27
C SER A 115 -45.27 18.81 14.57
N THR A 116 -45.06 18.51 15.85
CA THR A 116 -43.98 17.60 16.27
C THR A 116 -44.11 16.23 15.60
N GLU A 117 -45.32 15.70 15.48
CA GLU A 117 -45.60 14.40 14.85
C GLU A 117 -45.18 14.39 13.37
N PHE A 118 -45.49 15.47 12.65
CA PHE A 118 -45.07 15.63 11.27
C PHE A 118 -43.54 15.67 11.14
N VAL A 119 -42.88 16.42 12.04
CA VAL A 119 -41.43 16.56 11.98
C VAL A 119 -40.74 15.24 12.30
N GLU A 120 -41.25 14.47 13.25
CA GLU A 120 -40.70 13.15 13.55
C GLU A 120 -40.87 12.17 12.38
N ASP A 121 -42.04 12.15 11.72
CA ASP A 121 -42.22 11.37 10.49
C ASP A 121 -41.28 11.83 9.38
N TYR A 122 -41.08 13.15 9.23
CA TYR A 122 -40.12 13.70 8.28
C TYR A 122 -38.68 13.30 8.60
N VAL A 123 -38.24 13.32 9.85
CA VAL A 123 -36.87 12.91 10.21
C VAL A 123 -36.64 11.43 9.86
N GLU A 124 -37.66 10.59 10.02
CA GLU A 124 -37.56 9.14 9.76
C GLU A 124 -37.70 8.77 8.27
N ARG A 125 -38.62 9.42 7.55
CA ARG A 125 -39.04 9.04 6.18
C ARG A 125 -38.78 10.12 5.13
N GLY A 126 -38.29 11.27 5.56
CA GLY A 126 -37.98 12.40 4.71
C GLY A 126 -36.90 12.07 3.69
N LEU A 127 -36.98 12.71 2.51
CA LEU A 127 -36.01 12.46 1.45
C LEU A 127 -34.61 12.91 1.86
N MET A 128 -34.49 14.10 2.46
CA MET A 128 -33.19 14.64 2.88
C MET A 128 -32.53 13.80 3.98
N PRO A 129 -33.17 13.49 5.14
CA PRO A 129 -32.58 12.60 6.14
C PRO A 129 -32.13 11.25 5.54
N ARG A 130 -32.94 10.68 4.64
CA ARG A 130 -32.59 9.44 3.94
C ARG A 130 -31.35 9.60 3.06
N ILE A 131 -31.24 10.67 2.27
CA ILE A 131 -30.04 10.96 1.47
C ILE A 131 -28.81 11.08 2.37
N ILE A 132 -28.89 11.77 3.51
CA ILE A 132 -27.76 11.89 4.44
C ILE A 132 -27.37 10.53 5.01
N LYS A 133 -28.35 9.73 5.45
CA LYS A 133 -28.10 8.37 5.96
C LYS A 133 -27.47 7.46 4.91
N GLU A 134 -27.97 7.46 3.69
CA GLU A 134 -27.39 6.69 2.59
C GLU A 134 -25.98 7.17 2.23
N THR A 135 -25.72 8.48 2.31
CA THR A 135 -24.37 9.05 2.12
C THR A 135 -23.41 8.51 3.18
N TYR A 136 -23.83 8.46 4.44
CA TYR A 136 -23.05 7.86 5.53
C TYR A 136 -22.72 6.38 5.24
N VAL A 137 -23.72 5.59 4.87
CA VAL A 137 -23.54 4.16 4.57
C VAL A 137 -22.55 3.96 3.41
N ASN A 138 -22.66 4.75 2.35
CA ASN A 138 -21.75 4.68 1.21
C ASN A 138 -20.33 5.14 1.59
N PHE A 139 -20.20 6.16 2.43
CA PHE A 139 -18.91 6.65 2.93
C PHE A 139 -18.22 5.62 3.83
N LEU A 140 -18.97 4.97 4.74
CA LEU A 140 -18.46 3.90 5.58
C LEU A 140 -18.05 2.68 4.74
N ALA A 141 -18.80 2.36 3.68
CA ALA A 141 -18.43 1.31 2.74
C ALA A 141 -17.10 1.59 2.02
N LEU A 142 -16.83 2.85 1.64
CA LEU A 142 -15.54 3.26 1.08
C LEU A 142 -14.40 3.03 2.08
N LEU A 143 -14.56 3.48 3.32
CA LEU A 143 -13.52 3.31 4.35
C LEU A 143 -13.26 1.84 4.65
N ASN A 144 -14.31 1.02 4.74
CA ASN A 144 -14.17 -0.41 4.90
C ASN A 144 -13.45 -1.02 3.68
N LYS A 145 -13.76 -0.61 2.45
CA LYS A 145 -13.05 -1.09 1.25
C LYS A 145 -11.55 -0.82 1.34
N ILE A 146 -11.17 0.41 1.69
CA ILE A 146 -9.76 0.81 1.87
C ILE A 146 -9.12 -0.03 2.96
N ARG A 147 -9.79 -0.21 4.12
CA ARG A 147 -9.28 -1.01 5.23
C ARG A 147 -9.06 -2.48 4.86
N HIS A 148 -9.98 -3.09 4.13
CA HIS A 148 -9.80 -4.48 3.67
C HIS A 148 -8.62 -4.63 2.71
N LYS A 149 -8.37 -3.63 1.87
CA LYS A 149 -7.21 -3.61 0.96
C LYS A 149 -5.89 -3.42 1.71
N ASP A 150 -5.89 -2.60 2.75
CA ASP A 150 -4.72 -2.38 3.62
C ASP A 150 -4.35 -3.64 4.39
N MET A 151 -5.33 -4.29 5.04
CA MET A 151 -5.11 -5.53 5.81
C MET A 151 -4.63 -6.72 4.97
N GLY A 152 -4.85 -6.67 3.66
CA GLY A 152 -4.45 -7.74 2.72
C GLY A 152 -3.10 -7.54 2.07
N SER A 153 -2.35 -6.49 2.44
CA SER A 153 -1.08 -6.12 1.79
C SER A 153 0.08 -6.16 2.77
N ASP A 154 1.21 -6.72 2.33
CA ASP A 154 2.51 -6.61 3.01
C ASP A 154 3.30 -5.38 2.52
N GLU A 155 2.72 -4.58 1.63
CA GLU A 155 3.35 -3.39 1.07
C GLU A 155 3.38 -2.24 2.08
N ALA A 156 4.38 -1.35 1.93
CA ALA A 156 4.37 -0.09 2.67
C ALA A 156 3.10 0.71 2.33
N TRP A 157 2.52 1.40 3.32
CA TRP A 157 1.26 2.14 3.16
C TRP A 157 1.22 3.02 1.90
N GLU A 158 2.25 3.84 1.67
CA GLU A 158 2.31 4.76 0.52
C GLU A 158 2.37 4.05 -0.84
N ASP A 159 2.88 2.83 -0.86
CA ASP A 159 2.98 1.97 -2.04
C ASP A 159 1.81 1.00 -2.16
N SER A 160 0.83 1.06 -1.25
CA SER A 160 -0.29 0.13 -1.20
C SER A 160 -1.43 0.50 -2.15
N GLU A 161 -2.17 -0.51 -2.63
CA GLU A 161 -3.43 -0.29 -3.36
C GLU A 161 -4.44 0.51 -2.50
N ALA A 162 -4.47 0.27 -1.19
CA ALA A 162 -5.35 0.97 -0.26
C ALA A 162 -5.12 2.49 -0.28
N TYR A 163 -3.85 2.91 -0.27
CA TYR A 163 -3.50 4.32 -0.36
C TYR A 163 -3.89 4.93 -1.71
N VAL A 164 -3.72 4.21 -2.82
CA VAL A 164 -4.16 4.68 -4.14
C VAL A 164 -5.67 4.93 -4.18
N ILE A 165 -6.47 3.97 -3.68
CA ILE A 165 -7.93 4.11 -3.59
C ILE A 165 -8.30 5.31 -2.73
N LEU A 166 -7.67 5.45 -1.55
CA LEU A 166 -7.88 6.57 -0.65
C LEU A 166 -7.59 7.91 -1.34
N GLN A 167 -6.44 8.05 -2.01
CA GLN A 167 -6.06 9.30 -2.67
C GLN A 167 -7.05 9.70 -3.76
N VAL A 168 -7.42 8.78 -4.65
CA VAL A 168 -8.37 9.09 -5.74
C VAL A 168 -9.73 9.51 -5.19
N HIS A 169 -10.27 8.79 -4.22
CA HIS A 169 -11.57 9.17 -3.67
C HIS A 169 -11.51 10.43 -2.81
N SER A 170 -10.39 10.66 -2.13
CA SER A 170 -10.09 11.87 -1.38
C SER A 170 -10.06 13.10 -2.29
N GLU A 171 -9.33 13.04 -3.41
CA GLU A 171 -9.25 14.10 -4.42
C GLU A 171 -10.65 14.47 -4.97
N ASN A 172 -11.42 13.48 -5.42
CA ASN A 172 -12.76 13.71 -5.96
C ASN A 172 -13.74 14.34 -4.95
N LEU A 173 -13.72 13.89 -3.68
CA LEU A 173 -14.57 14.48 -2.64
C LEU A 173 -14.12 15.89 -2.27
N LEU A 174 -12.82 16.17 -2.32
CA LEU A 174 -12.29 17.51 -2.15
C LEU A 174 -12.75 18.43 -3.29
N ASP A 175 -12.72 17.96 -4.54
CA ASP A 175 -13.18 18.71 -5.71
C ASP A 175 -14.68 19.03 -5.62
N ILE A 176 -15.50 18.09 -5.18
CA ILE A 176 -16.92 18.36 -4.91
C ILE A 176 -17.06 19.47 -3.85
N ARG A 177 -16.28 19.40 -2.77
CA ARG A 177 -16.33 20.38 -1.67
C ARG A 177 -15.92 21.78 -2.11
N THR A 178 -14.84 21.91 -2.89
CA THR A 178 -14.30 23.21 -3.32
C THR A 178 -15.14 23.86 -4.41
N ASN A 179 -15.83 23.07 -5.24
CA ASN A 179 -16.63 23.56 -6.37
C ASN A 179 -18.13 23.71 -6.05
N SER A 180 -18.59 23.28 -4.87
CA SER A 180 -19.99 23.43 -4.47
C SER A 180 -20.33 24.87 -4.06
N ASN A 181 -21.33 25.46 -4.71
CA ASN A 181 -21.79 26.83 -4.45
C ASN A 181 -22.83 26.94 -3.32
N SER A 182 -23.32 25.81 -2.82
CA SER A 182 -24.32 25.73 -1.74
C SER A 182 -24.15 24.42 -0.97
N LYS A 183 -24.56 24.41 0.31
CA LYS A 183 -24.51 23.17 1.11
C LYS A 183 -25.42 22.08 0.54
N LYS A 184 -26.58 22.46 -0.01
CA LYS A 184 -27.45 21.55 -0.78
C LYS A 184 -26.69 20.87 -1.92
N MET A 185 -25.97 21.63 -2.73
CA MET A 185 -25.18 21.09 -3.85
C MET A 185 -24.10 20.13 -3.36
N LEU A 186 -23.36 20.50 -2.31
CA LEU A 186 -22.34 19.65 -1.69
C LEU A 186 -22.90 18.30 -1.26
N LEU A 187 -23.97 18.31 -0.46
CA LEU A 187 -24.55 17.09 0.12
C LEU A 187 -25.10 16.16 -0.96
N LEU A 188 -25.77 16.73 -1.99
CA LEU A 188 -26.29 15.96 -3.11
C LEU A 188 -25.18 15.40 -4.00
N GLN A 189 -24.14 16.18 -4.30
CA GLN A 189 -23.01 15.71 -5.10
C GLN A 189 -22.22 14.62 -4.37
N ASN A 190 -21.97 14.78 -3.07
CA ASN A 190 -21.35 13.74 -2.23
C ASN A 190 -22.16 12.43 -2.28
N TYR A 191 -23.49 12.53 -2.12
CA TYR A 191 -24.38 11.37 -2.22
C TYR A 191 -24.27 10.68 -3.58
N ILE A 192 -24.42 11.43 -4.68
CA ILE A 192 -24.40 10.88 -6.05
C ILE A 192 -23.06 10.19 -6.31
N TYR A 193 -21.97 10.88 -6.01
CA TYR A 193 -20.62 10.36 -6.21
C TYR A 193 -20.38 9.07 -5.42
N LEU A 194 -20.65 9.07 -4.11
CA LEU A 194 -20.41 7.90 -3.26
C LEU A 194 -21.30 6.72 -3.63
N ARG A 195 -22.57 6.98 -3.97
CA ARG A 195 -23.51 5.94 -4.45
C ARG A 195 -23.00 5.29 -5.72
N ASP A 196 -22.57 6.09 -6.70
CA ASP A 196 -22.15 5.58 -8.01
C ASP A 196 -20.74 4.96 -7.96
N ALA A 197 -19.85 5.46 -7.10
CA ALA A 197 -18.59 4.81 -6.77
C ALA A 197 -18.83 3.43 -6.13
N ARG A 198 -19.75 3.33 -5.17
CA ARG A 198 -20.10 2.06 -4.53
C ARG A 198 -20.66 1.03 -5.51
N LYS A 199 -21.48 1.44 -6.49
CA LYS A 199 -21.98 0.54 -7.55
C LYS A 199 -20.85 -0.10 -8.37
N LYS A 200 -19.71 0.59 -8.48
CA LYS A 200 -18.50 0.13 -9.15
C LYS A 200 -17.48 -0.47 -8.17
N ASP A 201 -17.91 -0.81 -6.95
CA ASP A 201 -17.05 -1.34 -5.89
C ASP A 201 -15.82 -0.45 -5.60
N PHE A 202 -16.01 0.87 -5.75
CA PHE A 202 -14.97 1.89 -5.61
C PHE A 202 -13.80 1.74 -6.61
N GLY A 203 -14.04 1.08 -7.75
CA GLY A 203 -13.12 1.04 -8.88
C GLY A 203 -13.24 2.27 -9.79
N SER A 204 -12.13 2.64 -10.44
CA SER A 204 -12.10 3.63 -11.52
C SER A 204 -10.91 3.38 -12.44
N ASN A 205 -10.99 3.85 -13.69
CA ASN A 205 -9.86 3.77 -14.63
C ASN A 205 -8.62 4.46 -14.06
N THR A 206 -8.80 5.58 -13.36
CA THR A 206 -7.70 6.30 -12.68
C THR A 206 -7.03 5.44 -11.59
N ILE A 207 -7.80 4.67 -10.81
CA ILE A 207 -7.23 3.73 -9.83
C ILE A 207 -6.45 2.63 -10.54
N THR A 208 -7.01 2.07 -11.62
CA THR A 208 -6.35 1.05 -12.44
C THR A 208 -5.02 1.56 -13.00
N GLU A 209 -5.01 2.75 -13.61
CA GLU A 209 -3.80 3.38 -14.16
C GLU A 209 -2.75 3.66 -13.07
N LYS A 210 -3.16 4.25 -11.93
CA LYS A 210 -2.26 4.49 -10.79
C LYS A 210 -1.68 3.17 -10.25
N ASN A 211 -2.47 2.09 -10.20
CA ASN A 211 -2.01 0.76 -9.77
C ASN A 211 -1.05 0.11 -10.77
N ILE A 212 -1.26 0.27 -12.08
CA ILE A 212 -0.30 -0.22 -13.09
C ILE A 212 1.05 0.49 -12.89
N GLY A 213 1.05 1.82 -12.80
CA GLY A 213 2.28 2.59 -12.57
C GLY A 213 2.98 2.25 -11.25
N ARG A 214 2.21 1.90 -10.21
CA ARG A 214 2.72 1.40 -8.92
C ARG A 214 3.44 0.06 -9.07
N VAL A 215 2.83 -0.90 -9.76
CA VAL A 215 3.42 -2.22 -10.04
C VAL A 215 4.69 -2.09 -10.89
N ASP A 216 4.69 -1.21 -11.89
CA ASP A 216 5.88 -0.96 -12.72
C ASP A 216 7.06 -0.42 -11.89
N LYS A 217 6.80 0.52 -10.97
CA LYS A 217 7.83 1.03 -10.06
C LYS A 217 8.40 -0.08 -9.16
N MET A 218 7.54 -0.95 -8.63
CA MET A 218 7.95 -2.08 -7.81
C MET A 218 8.81 -3.07 -8.61
N ASN A 219 8.41 -3.38 -9.84
CA ASN A 219 9.18 -4.24 -10.74
C ASN A 219 10.55 -3.65 -11.06
N GLN A 220 10.64 -2.34 -11.32
CA GLN A 220 11.92 -1.66 -11.54
C GLN A 220 12.82 -1.70 -10.31
N LYS A 221 12.26 -1.51 -9.10
CA LYS A 221 13.03 -1.60 -7.85
C LYS A 221 13.61 -3.00 -7.67
N LEU A 222 12.79 -4.03 -7.88
CA LEU A 222 13.22 -5.43 -7.79
C LEU A 222 14.31 -5.76 -8.81
N GLN A 223 14.19 -5.28 -10.05
CA GLN A 223 15.22 -5.45 -11.08
C GLN A 223 16.55 -4.81 -10.66
N ARG A 224 16.54 -3.58 -10.15
CA ARG A 224 17.76 -2.91 -9.65
C ARG A 224 18.38 -3.65 -8.46
N GLU A 225 17.57 -4.15 -7.54
CA GLU A 225 18.07 -4.94 -6.41
C GLU A 225 18.73 -6.24 -6.90
N LEU A 226 18.11 -6.95 -7.85
CA LEU A 226 18.68 -8.15 -8.46
C LEU A 226 19.99 -7.87 -9.20
N GLU A 227 20.08 -6.77 -9.94
CA GLU A 227 21.32 -6.33 -10.60
C GLU A 227 22.41 -5.98 -9.58
N SER A 228 22.05 -5.32 -8.48
CA SER A 228 23.00 -4.97 -7.42
C SER A 228 23.56 -6.22 -6.73
N LEU A 229 22.74 -7.25 -6.50
CA LEU A 229 23.17 -8.53 -5.94
C LEU A 229 24.07 -9.30 -6.91
N ARG A 230 23.78 -9.24 -8.23
CA ARG A 230 24.67 -9.80 -9.26
C ARG A 230 26.02 -9.10 -9.28
N ALA A 231 26.03 -7.76 -9.21
CA ALA A 231 27.25 -6.97 -9.17
C ALA A 231 28.08 -7.19 -7.89
N ALA A 232 27.42 -7.36 -6.74
CA ALA A 232 28.08 -7.62 -5.46
C ALA A 232 28.78 -9.00 -5.43
N LYS A 233 28.20 -10.02 -6.07
CA LYS A 233 28.86 -11.33 -6.26
C LYS A 233 30.06 -11.27 -7.22
N GLY A 234 30.19 -10.20 -8.02
CA GLY A 234 31.28 -10.01 -8.98
C GLY A 234 32.55 -9.33 -8.44
N ARG A 235 32.58 -8.82 -7.19
CA ARG A 235 33.73 -8.05 -6.65
C ARG A 235 34.67 -8.83 -5.71
N GLY A 236 34.53 -10.15 -5.62
CA GLY A 236 35.42 -11.02 -4.84
C GLY A 236 36.49 -11.72 -5.68
N GLY A 237 37.35 -10.97 -6.36
CA GLY A 237 38.43 -11.53 -7.18
C GLY A 237 39.52 -10.52 -7.45
N ARG A 238 40.48 -10.42 -6.53
CA ARG A 238 41.72 -9.64 -6.71
C ARG A 238 42.57 -10.35 -7.76
N GLU A 239 42.64 -9.79 -8.96
CA GLU A 239 43.65 -10.18 -9.96
C GLU A 239 45.06 -9.93 -9.43
N PRO A 240 46.03 -10.71 -9.90
CA PRO A 240 47.25 -10.11 -10.40
C PRO A 240 47.43 -10.44 -11.88
N THR A 241 47.32 -9.37 -12.66
CA THR A 241 48.11 -9.04 -13.85
C THR A 241 48.32 -10.08 -14.95
N LYS A 242 47.77 -9.68 -16.11
CA LYS A 242 48.44 -9.52 -17.41
C LYS A 242 48.34 -10.66 -18.42
N ASP A 243 47.94 -10.18 -19.60
CA ASP A 243 48.28 -10.59 -20.95
C ASP A 243 47.50 -11.76 -21.57
N LYS A 244 46.54 -11.33 -22.41
CA LYS A 244 46.34 -11.71 -23.80
C LYS A 244 46.15 -13.19 -24.14
N ASP A 245 45.00 -13.40 -24.78
CA ASP A 245 44.74 -14.38 -25.84
C ASP A 245 44.76 -15.87 -25.45
N LYS A 246 43.57 -16.42 -25.17
CA LYS A 246 42.97 -17.57 -25.90
C LYS A 246 41.91 -18.29 -25.04
N GLU A 247 40.68 -18.22 -25.52
CA GLU A 247 39.78 -19.36 -25.74
C GLU A 247 39.95 -20.59 -24.81
N GLY A 248 38.99 -20.78 -23.91
CA GLY A 248 38.56 -22.10 -23.43
C GLY A 248 39.35 -22.75 -22.28
N ASP A 249 38.63 -23.12 -21.22
CA ASP A 249 38.96 -24.22 -20.30
C ASP A 249 40.00 -23.95 -19.16
N SER A 250 39.62 -23.21 -18.10
CA SER A 250 40.46 -23.09 -16.89
C SER A 250 39.78 -23.22 -15.53
N THR A 251 38.47 -23.43 -15.45
CA THR A 251 37.73 -23.57 -14.17
C THR A 251 37.56 -25.02 -13.67
N LEU A 252 38.18 -26.02 -14.30
CA LEU A 252 38.14 -27.39 -13.78
C LEU A 252 39.08 -27.53 -12.56
N LYS A 253 38.48 -27.74 -11.38
CA LYS A 253 39.17 -28.00 -10.10
C LYS A 253 40.15 -29.17 -10.27
N LYS A 254 41.34 -29.12 -9.66
CA LYS A 254 42.28 -30.26 -9.67
C LYS A 254 41.72 -31.39 -8.80
N CYS A 255 41.87 -32.65 -9.23
CA CYS A 255 41.48 -33.80 -8.42
C CYS A 255 42.25 -33.81 -7.08
N SER A 256 41.55 -33.98 -5.96
CA SER A 256 42.15 -33.94 -4.62
C SER A 256 43.11 -35.11 -4.33
N GLN A 257 43.00 -36.20 -5.09
CA GLN A 257 43.82 -37.40 -4.94
C GLN A 257 45.14 -37.29 -5.72
N CYS A 258 45.07 -37.23 -7.04
CA CYS A 258 46.24 -37.25 -7.92
C CYS A 258 46.79 -35.85 -8.25
N LYS A 259 46.03 -34.79 -7.97
CA LYS A 259 46.35 -33.39 -8.31
C LYS A 259 46.62 -33.10 -9.80
N SER A 260 46.47 -34.10 -10.68
CA SER A 260 46.68 -33.99 -12.12
C SER A 260 45.37 -33.68 -12.85
N ARG A 261 45.40 -32.66 -13.71
CA ARG A 261 44.32 -32.41 -14.69
C ARG A 261 44.50 -33.27 -15.92
N THR A 262 45.74 -33.37 -16.40
CA THR A 262 46.13 -34.10 -17.61
C THR A 262 45.62 -35.53 -17.61
N LEU A 263 45.68 -36.23 -16.47
CA LEU A 263 45.15 -37.59 -16.37
C LEU A 263 43.64 -37.67 -16.54
N HIS A 264 42.89 -36.76 -15.90
CA HIS A 264 41.44 -36.72 -15.98
C HIS A 264 40.96 -36.27 -17.36
N THR A 265 41.65 -35.31 -17.99
CA THR A 265 41.40 -34.90 -19.37
C THR A 265 41.71 -36.02 -20.36
N ALA A 266 42.85 -36.72 -20.23
CA ALA A 266 43.22 -37.83 -21.11
C ALA A 266 42.20 -38.97 -21.08
N LEU A 267 41.58 -39.21 -19.92
CA LEU A 267 40.58 -40.26 -19.73
C LEU A 267 39.13 -39.78 -19.85
N LYS A 268 38.91 -38.48 -20.10
CA LYS A 268 37.58 -37.83 -20.13
C LYS A 268 36.77 -38.08 -18.85
N LEU A 269 37.42 -38.05 -17.69
CA LEU A 269 36.82 -38.26 -16.37
C LEU A 269 36.62 -36.94 -15.62
N GLU A 270 35.63 -36.90 -14.73
CA GLU A 270 35.44 -35.77 -13.83
C GLU A 270 36.61 -35.60 -12.86
N HIS A 271 36.93 -34.37 -12.46
CA HIS A 271 38.09 -34.05 -11.64
C HIS A 271 37.83 -34.21 -10.13
N ASN A 272 37.31 -35.37 -9.72
CA ASN A 272 37.03 -35.70 -8.32
C ASN A 272 37.71 -37.01 -7.90
N LYS A 273 37.80 -37.24 -6.58
CA LYS A 273 38.46 -38.44 -6.02
C LYS A 273 37.68 -39.72 -6.32
N THR A 274 36.36 -39.66 -6.42
CA THR A 274 35.50 -40.84 -6.54
C THR A 274 35.66 -41.56 -7.88
N VAL A 275 35.94 -40.83 -8.96
CA VAL A 275 36.21 -41.41 -10.29
C VAL A 275 37.69 -41.42 -10.66
N CYS A 276 38.58 -41.07 -9.73
CA CYS A 276 40.02 -41.06 -9.98
C CYS A 276 40.54 -42.51 -10.07
N PRO A 277 41.20 -42.90 -11.17
CA PRO A 277 41.71 -44.27 -11.31
C PRO A 277 42.86 -44.58 -10.33
N LEU A 278 43.44 -43.54 -9.70
CA LEU A 278 44.47 -43.66 -8.66
C LEU A 278 43.90 -43.56 -7.23
N ALA A 279 42.58 -43.62 -7.04
CA ALA A 279 41.93 -43.49 -5.74
C ALA A 279 42.36 -44.57 -4.73
N GLY A 280 42.71 -45.78 -5.21
CA GLY A 280 43.17 -46.90 -4.38
C GLY A 280 44.64 -46.82 -3.93
N HIS A 281 45.41 -45.84 -4.40
CA HIS A 281 46.83 -45.70 -4.09
C HIS A 281 47.11 -44.56 -3.11
N ALA A 282 48.26 -44.62 -2.42
CA ALA A 282 48.68 -43.56 -1.50
C ALA A 282 48.79 -42.21 -2.22
N GLY A 283 48.30 -41.14 -1.60
CA GLY A 283 48.22 -39.82 -2.23
C GLY A 283 49.58 -39.18 -2.57
N SER A 284 50.68 -39.63 -1.97
CA SER A 284 52.04 -39.22 -2.36
C SER A 284 52.48 -39.87 -3.67
N TRP A 285 52.21 -41.17 -3.83
CA TRP A 285 52.46 -41.92 -5.05
C TRP A 285 51.57 -41.43 -6.20
N ALA A 286 50.26 -41.31 -5.95
CA ALA A 286 49.27 -40.93 -6.95
C ALA A 286 49.54 -39.56 -7.60
N LYS A 287 50.21 -38.63 -6.89
CA LYS A 287 50.58 -37.32 -7.44
C LYS A 287 51.69 -37.41 -8.48
N VAL A 288 52.68 -38.25 -8.24
CA VAL A 288 53.84 -38.41 -9.12
C VAL A 288 53.51 -39.35 -10.27
N ALA A 289 52.79 -40.44 -9.99
CA ALA A 289 52.38 -41.41 -11.00
C ALA A 289 51.39 -40.83 -12.03
N ALA A 290 50.62 -39.80 -11.68
CA ALA A 290 49.57 -39.29 -12.55
C ALA A 290 50.07 -38.69 -13.87
N GLU A 291 51.25 -38.08 -13.90
CA GLU A 291 51.85 -37.55 -15.13
C GLU A 291 52.38 -38.68 -16.01
N GLN A 292 52.97 -39.71 -15.41
CA GLN A 292 53.46 -40.89 -16.13
C GLN A 292 52.31 -41.70 -16.72
N VAL A 293 51.25 -41.94 -15.94
CA VAL A 293 50.04 -42.63 -16.41
C VAL A 293 49.34 -41.81 -17.50
N ALA A 294 49.22 -40.48 -17.35
CA ALA A 294 48.61 -39.63 -18.38
C ALA A 294 49.39 -39.70 -19.70
N THR A 295 50.72 -39.66 -19.64
CA THR A 295 51.59 -39.77 -20.82
C THR A 295 51.46 -41.13 -21.50
N ALA A 296 51.45 -42.21 -20.72
CA ALA A 296 51.30 -43.57 -21.24
C ALA A 296 49.91 -43.82 -21.87
N VAL A 297 48.85 -43.28 -21.26
CA VAL A 297 47.47 -43.33 -21.80
C VAL A 297 47.38 -42.55 -23.12
N LEU A 298 48.01 -41.37 -23.21
CA LEU A 298 48.02 -40.58 -24.44
C LEU A 298 48.84 -41.25 -25.55
N ALA A 299 49.93 -41.93 -25.19
CA ALA A 299 50.78 -42.67 -26.12
C ALA A 299 50.15 -43.99 -26.61
N ASN A 300 49.25 -44.61 -25.84
CA ASN A 300 48.69 -45.91 -26.16
C ASN A 300 47.19 -46.00 -25.77
N LYS A 301 46.33 -45.41 -26.61
CA LYS A 301 44.90 -45.21 -26.34
C LYS A 301 44.06 -46.48 -26.24
N GLU A 302 44.57 -47.63 -26.70
CA GLU A 302 43.85 -48.91 -26.73
C GLU A 302 44.18 -49.79 -25.51
N ARG A 303 45.23 -49.48 -24.74
CA ARG A 303 45.60 -50.25 -23.56
C ARG A 303 44.66 -49.95 -22.38
N PRO A 304 44.21 -50.98 -21.63
CA PRO A 304 43.46 -50.78 -20.40
C PRO A 304 44.26 -49.94 -19.38
N VAL A 305 43.61 -48.93 -18.82
CA VAL A 305 44.23 -48.00 -17.85
C VAL A 305 44.76 -48.73 -16.62
N GLY A 306 44.09 -49.81 -16.20
CA GLY A 306 44.53 -50.65 -15.08
C GLY A 306 45.90 -51.28 -15.29
N ASP A 307 46.23 -51.70 -16.52
CA ASP A 307 47.53 -52.32 -16.83
C ASP A 307 48.65 -51.28 -16.84
N ILE A 308 48.35 -50.07 -17.33
CA ILE A 308 49.29 -48.94 -17.30
C ILE A 308 49.59 -48.52 -15.86
N ILE A 309 48.57 -48.48 -14.99
CA ILE A 309 48.73 -48.15 -13.57
C ILE A 309 49.57 -49.20 -12.86
N LYS A 310 49.35 -50.48 -13.16
CA LYS A 310 50.11 -51.59 -12.60
C LYS A 310 51.58 -51.51 -13.02
N GLU A 311 51.86 -51.26 -14.29
CA GLU A 311 53.23 -51.08 -14.81
C GLU A 311 53.96 -49.90 -14.14
N VAL A 312 53.30 -48.75 -13.98
CA VAL A 312 53.85 -47.58 -13.28
C VAL A 312 54.05 -47.86 -11.78
N SER A 313 53.19 -48.68 -11.18
CA SER A 313 53.31 -49.09 -9.78
C SER A 313 54.45 -50.08 -9.56
N ASP A 314 54.64 -51.04 -10.48
CA ASP A 314 55.67 -52.07 -10.38
C ASP A 314 57.08 -51.49 -10.59
N ASN A 315 57.20 -50.46 -11.42
CA ASN A 315 58.43 -49.70 -11.64
C ASN A 315 58.69 -48.61 -10.58
N TRP A 316 57.85 -48.51 -9.55
CA TRP A 316 58.03 -47.51 -8.52
C TRP A 316 59.22 -47.86 -7.61
N PRO A 317 60.16 -46.94 -7.36
CA PRO A 317 61.29 -47.21 -6.49
C PRO A 317 60.79 -47.52 -5.08
N LYS A 318 60.92 -48.78 -4.67
CA LYS A 318 60.72 -49.17 -3.27
C LYS A 318 61.87 -48.53 -2.48
N LYS A 319 61.55 -47.55 -1.64
CA LYS A 319 62.51 -47.06 -0.65
C LYS A 319 62.91 -48.24 0.23
N SER A 320 64.15 -48.70 0.08
CA SER A 320 64.88 -49.50 1.07
C SER A 320 65.08 -48.69 2.33
#